data_AF-A0A0Q5Q957-F1
#
_entry.id   AF-A0A0Q5Q957-F1
#
_cell.length_a   1.000
_cell.length_b   1.000
_cell.length_c   1.000
_cell.angle_alpha   90.00
_cell.angle_beta   90.00
_cell.angle_gamma   90.00
#
_symmetry.space_group_name_H-M   'P 1'
#
loop_
_entity.id
_entity.type
_entity.pdbx_description
1 polymer ?
#
loop_
_entity_poly.entity_id
_entity_poly.type
_entity_poly.pdbx_seq_one_letter_code
_entity_poly.pdbx_strand_id
1 'polypeptide(L)'
;MKKILFSIGILSAVYVQAQSMKTTIDLTSVKDDKIPVKIAVPKMKNGDAKFHFPKTVPGTYSVDDYGRFIEGIRFLDAKGKELAFTKVNDNTYSLKNVQNLAEVSYFVNDSFDDEMNAEKHKAVFSPSGTDIEEGKVYLINTHGFVGYFDSMQDVPYQLIIKKPKDFYGTTALVDQDKSEDTDTFTLANYAKLTDSPLMYSKPDFITFNAGGMDLVLGVYSPTGKYKAADFKENLEKMVIAQKKFLGDMNTNKKYAIMLYLAGTDGPQIKGFGALEHHESTSVVLPEMMPKEAIDETLTDVVSHEFFHTVNPLKTHSEEIHYFDYADPKMSQHLWMYEGGTEYFANLFQIQEGLITKEQFLQRISDKIKNSKNYDDTMPFTVMSKNILLDQYKDQYRNVYEKGTLLTMCLDIELRKLSNGEMGYRDMIRKLSQRFGENKPFKDDKLIDELVTVTGYPQIKDFYSKYIAGSEPTPYEKYLNMVGVEIKKQETPPILWFIKDPNQTGFNEKNSTFIFDESTPLSTFAKKIGMKITDEVYAINGKTIDIQKVQELITYVQSIKPGQNVTVTVLRKNGDKTDKIDLKGQAVMDKMTLETLDFKANPTAAEQKLQNQWLTGNK
;
A
#
# COMPACT_ATOMS: atom_id res chain seq x y z
N MET A 1 41.41 40.78 53.87
CA MET A 1 40.23 40.55 53.02
C MET A 1 40.67 40.59 51.56
N LYS A 2 40.33 39.55 50.79
CA LYS A 2 40.86 39.24 49.45
C LYS A 2 40.32 40.18 48.37
N LYS A 3 41.19 40.58 47.44
CA LYS A 3 40.82 41.23 46.17
C LYS A 3 40.11 40.21 45.27
N ILE A 4 38.96 40.58 44.71
CA ILE A 4 38.29 39.81 43.65
C ILE A 4 38.27 40.70 42.40
N LEU A 5 39.03 40.30 41.39
CA LEU A 5 38.94 40.84 40.03
C LEU A 5 37.71 40.23 39.35
N PHE A 6 36.82 41.07 38.82
CA PHE A 6 35.82 40.66 37.85
C PHE A 6 36.48 40.54 36.47
N SER A 7 36.53 39.32 35.93
CA SER A 7 36.85 39.10 34.51
C SER A 7 35.52 38.86 33.78
N ILE A 8 35.14 39.80 32.91
CA ILE A 8 34.00 39.65 32.00
C ILE A 8 34.52 38.87 30.79
N GLY A 9 34.20 37.57 30.73
CA GLY A 9 34.41 36.74 29.54
C GLY A 9 33.25 36.98 28.58
N ILE A 10 33.54 37.60 27.44
CA ILE A 10 32.63 37.66 26.29
C ILE A 10 32.59 36.26 25.67
N LEU A 11 31.51 35.52 25.91
CA LEU A 11 31.23 34.28 25.19
C LEU A 11 30.72 34.66 23.79
N SER A 12 31.61 34.62 22.79
CA SER A 12 31.22 34.70 21.39
C SER A 12 30.50 33.39 21.03
N ALA A 13 29.17 33.42 20.94
CA ALA A 13 28.39 32.34 20.36
C ALA A 13 28.70 32.27 18.86
N VAL A 14 29.58 31.34 18.47
CA VAL A 14 29.78 31.00 17.07
C VAL A 14 28.56 30.19 16.64
N TYR A 15 27.63 30.84 15.96
CA TYR A 15 26.59 30.15 15.20
C TYR A 15 27.29 29.42 14.03
N VAL A 16 27.59 28.14 14.22
CA VAL A 16 27.92 27.26 13.09
C VAL A 16 26.62 27.06 12.33
N GLN A 17 26.47 27.76 11.22
CA GLN A 17 25.38 27.53 10.29
C GLN A 17 25.58 26.13 9.70
N ALA A 18 24.81 25.15 10.17
CA ALA A 18 24.88 23.79 9.64
C ALA A 18 24.60 23.83 8.13
N GLN A 19 25.37 23.06 7.35
CA GLN A 19 25.12 22.90 5.92
C GLN A 19 23.74 22.26 5.74
N SER A 20 22.91 22.82 4.84
CA SER A 20 21.62 22.24 4.47
C SER A 20 21.40 22.29 2.96
N MET A 21 20.65 21.31 2.45
CA MET A 21 20.13 21.29 1.09
C MET A 21 18.87 22.16 1.05
N LYS A 22 18.91 23.31 0.38
CA LYS A 22 17.75 24.21 0.31
C LYS A 22 16.98 23.96 -0.99
N THR A 23 15.82 23.33 -0.88
CA THR A 23 15.00 22.91 -2.02
C THR A 23 13.76 23.78 -2.14
N THR A 24 13.52 24.37 -3.31
CA THR A 24 12.33 25.15 -3.63
C THR A 24 11.51 24.44 -4.68
N ILE A 25 10.22 24.24 -4.42
CA ILE A 25 9.20 23.79 -5.37
C ILE A 25 8.24 24.97 -5.56
N ASP A 26 8.02 25.40 -6.80
CA ASP A 26 7.23 26.62 -7.09
C ASP A 26 5.93 26.29 -7.83
N LEU A 27 4.85 26.09 -7.05
CA LEU A 27 3.51 25.76 -7.54
C LEU A 27 2.81 26.93 -8.25
N THR A 28 3.43 28.12 -8.25
CA THR A 28 2.90 29.33 -8.91
C THR A 28 3.48 29.54 -10.30
N SER A 29 4.42 28.69 -10.70
CA SER A 29 5.19 28.81 -11.94
C SER A 29 5.05 27.56 -12.83
N VAL A 30 3.87 26.93 -12.83
CA VAL A 30 3.55 25.78 -13.69
C VAL A 30 3.73 26.17 -15.16
N LYS A 31 4.39 25.31 -15.93
CA LYS A 31 4.61 25.49 -17.37
C LYS A 31 4.46 24.17 -18.09
N ASP A 32 3.49 24.10 -19.01
CA ASP A 32 3.21 22.88 -19.78
C ASP A 32 3.09 21.66 -18.85
N ASP A 33 2.28 21.82 -17.80
CA ASP A 33 2.05 20.87 -16.70
C ASP A 33 3.22 20.54 -15.77
N LYS A 34 4.30 21.30 -15.87
CA LYS A 34 5.53 21.02 -15.11
C LYS A 34 5.83 22.08 -14.09
N ILE A 35 6.31 21.63 -12.93
CA ILE A 35 6.71 22.52 -11.84
C ILE A 35 8.23 22.67 -11.81
N PRO A 36 8.76 23.91 -11.73
CA PRO A 36 10.18 24.11 -11.56
C PRO A 36 10.63 23.79 -10.13
N VAL A 37 11.73 23.05 -10.03
CA VAL A 37 12.40 22.72 -8.78
C VAL A 37 13.82 23.26 -8.79
N LYS A 38 14.26 23.83 -7.67
CA LYS A 38 15.62 24.33 -7.47
C LYS A 38 16.20 23.82 -6.16
N ILE A 39 17.41 23.31 -6.20
CA ILE A 39 18.13 22.80 -5.03
C ILE A 39 19.42 23.60 -4.91
N ALA A 40 19.52 24.49 -3.92
CA ALA A 40 20.79 25.10 -3.57
C ALA A 40 21.61 24.10 -2.76
N VAL A 41 22.80 23.78 -3.27
CA VAL A 41 23.68 22.72 -2.78
C VAL A 41 24.73 23.37 -1.86
N PRO A 42 24.91 22.88 -0.63
CA PRO A 42 26.00 23.34 0.23
C PRO A 42 27.34 22.94 -0.38
N LYS A 43 28.41 23.65 0.00
CA LYS A 43 29.74 23.43 -0.56
C LYS A 43 30.17 21.97 -0.43
N MET A 44 30.32 21.29 -1.57
CA MET A 44 30.81 19.92 -1.64
C MET A 44 32.35 19.88 -1.56
N LYS A 45 32.90 18.75 -1.09
CA LYS A 45 34.34 18.49 -1.19
C LYS A 45 34.73 18.29 -2.65
N ASN A 46 36.01 18.48 -2.96
CA ASN A 46 36.52 18.19 -4.30
C ASN A 46 36.39 16.69 -4.60
N GLY A 47 35.91 16.35 -5.80
CA GLY A 47 35.65 14.99 -6.23
C GLY A 47 34.53 14.92 -7.27
N ASP A 48 34.27 13.70 -7.72
CA ASP A 48 33.14 13.39 -8.58
C ASP A 48 31.93 13.07 -7.69
N ALA A 49 30.73 13.32 -8.19
CA ALA A 49 29.50 12.97 -7.48
C ALA A 49 28.45 12.46 -8.47
N LYS A 50 27.50 11.70 -7.94
CA LYS A 50 26.29 11.32 -8.66
C LYS A 50 25.07 11.95 -8.00
N PHE A 51 24.18 12.43 -8.85
CA PHE A 51 22.88 12.95 -8.48
C PHE A 51 21.81 11.97 -8.94
N HIS A 52 20.88 11.65 -8.05
CA HIS A 52 19.94 10.57 -8.20
C HIS A 52 18.51 11.04 -7.98
N PHE A 53 17.58 10.41 -8.70
CA PHE A 53 16.18 10.29 -8.31
C PHE A 53 15.92 8.83 -7.89
N PRO A 54 14.91 8.58 -7.03
CA PRO A 54 14.59 7.23 -6.61
C PRO A 54 14.17 6.34 -7.79
N LYS A 55 14.67 5.12 -7.80
CA LYS A 55 14.22 4.03 -8.68
C LYS A 55 12.95 3.37 -8.14
N THR A 56 12.89 3.26 -6.82
CA THR A 56 11.81 2.71 -6.02
C THR A 56 11.76 3.48 -4.70
N VAL A 57 10.63 3.38 -4.00
CA VAL A 57 10.50 3.89 -2.63
C VAL A 57 10.01 2.79 -1.69
N PRO A 58 10.31 2.88 -0.39
CA PRO A 58 9.70 1.98 0.60
C PRO A 58 8.16 1.98 0.46
N GLY A 59 7.55 0.80 0.63
CA GLY A 59 6.10 0.60 0.59
C GLY A 59 5.54 0.13 -0.76
N THR A 60 6.11 0.52 -1.91
CA THR A 60 5.54 0.16 -3.23
C THR A 60 6.11 -1.12 -3.84
N TYR A 61 7.35 -1.48 -3.47
CA TYR A 61 8.10 -2.64 -3.98
C TYR A 61 8.03 -2.80 -5.51
N SER A 62 8.02 -1.67 -6.23
CA SER A 62 8.02 -1.56 -7.69
C SER A 62 9.20 -0.75 -8.21
N VAL A 63 9.62 -1.03 -9.46
CA VAL A 63 10.54 -0.16 -10.19
C VAL A 63 9.72 0.88 -10.94
N ASP A 64 9.80 2.13 -10.51
CA ASP A 64 8.98 3.23 -11.01
C ASP A 64 9.80 4.27 -11.80
N ASP A 65 11.11 4.36 -11.51
CA ASP A 65 12.08 5.24 -12.19
C ASP A 65 11.65 6.71 -12.21
N TYR A 66 11.51 7.32 -11.03
CA TYR A 66 11.00 8.70 -10.87
C TYR A 66 11.82 9.76 -11.65
N GLY A 67 13.09 9.47 -11.96
CA GLY A 67 13.90 10.37 -12.79
C GLY A 67 13.40 10.54 -14.22
N ARG A 68 12.51 9.65 -14.71
CA ARG A 68 11.88 9.75 -16.03
C ARG A 68 10.94 10.96 -16.18
N PHE A 69 10.45 11.52 -15.07
CA PHE A 69 9.58 12.70 -15.05
C PHE A 69 10.35 14.02 -14.98
N ILE A 70 11.70 13.96 -15.00
CA ILE A 70 12.56 15.11 -14.81
C ILE A 70 13.04 15.65 -16.15
N GLU A 71 12.78 16.93 -16.39
CA GLU A 71 13.10 17.60 -17.64
C GLU A 71 14.03 18.80 -17.45
N GLY A 72 14.91 19.02 -18.43
CA GLY A 72 15.74 20.22 -18.51
C GLY A 72 16.71 20.40 -17.35
N ILE A 73 17.22 19.31 -16.77
CA ILE A 73 18.14 19.38 -15.62
C ILE A 73 19.44 20.14 -15.94
N ARG A 74 19.80 21.04 -15.03
CA ARG A 74 21.00 21.89 -15.11
C ARG A 74 21.70 21.89 -13.76
N PHE A 75 23.03 21.75 -13.80
CA PHE A 75 23.90 21.86 -12.64
C PHE A 75 24.71 23.14 -12.77
N LEU A 76 24.60 24.05 -11.81
CA LEU A 76 25.05 25.43 -11.93
C LEU A 76 26.09 25.76 -10.85
N ASP A 77 27.11 26.53 -11.23
CA ASP A 77 28.01 27.15 -10.27
C ASP A 77 27.41 28.41 -9.65
N ALA A 78 28.10 29.00 -8.66
CA ALA A 78 27.64 30.21 -7.97
C ALA A 78 27.52 31.46 -8.87
N LYS A 79 28.03 31.40 -10.11
CA LYS A 79 27.90 32.46 -11.13
C LYS A 79 26.82 32.14 -12.16
N GLY A 80 26.09 31.03 -11.99
CA GLY A 80 25.06 30.57 -12.93
C GLY A 80 25.60 29.90 -14.18
N LYS A 81 26.88 29.51 -14.21
CA LYS A 81 27.46 28.77 -15.33
C LYS A 81 27.15 27.28 -15.16
N GLU A 82 26.69 26.65 -16.24
CA GLU A 82 26.46 25.21 -16.27
C GLU A 82 27.75 24.40 -16.17
N LEU A 83 27.69 23.35 -15.34
CA LEU A 83 28.67 22.30 -15.21
C LEU A 83 28.32 21.14 -16.15
N ALA A 84 29.34 20.54 -16.75
CA ALA A 84 29.16 19.35 -17.58
C ALA A 84 28.77 18.14 -16.72
N PHE A 85 27.85 17.34 -17.23
CA PHE A 85 27.39 16.10 -16.60
C PHE A 85 27.18 15.01 -17.66
N THR A 86 26.99 13.77 -17.21
CA THR A 86 26.59 12.64 -18.05
C THR A 86 25.34 12.01 -17.47
N LYS A 87 24.25 11.93 -18.24
CA LYS A 87 23.07 11.11 -17.87
C LYS A 87 23.45 9.64 -18.01
N VAL A 88 23.43 8.91 -16.91
CA VAL A 88 23.84 7.49 -16.83
C VAL A 88 22.66 6.57 -17.15
N ASN A 89 21.49 6.89 -16.59
CA ASN A 89 20.20 6.25 -16.83
C ASN A 89 19.09 7.26 -16.48
N ASP A 90 17.82 6.85 -16.44
CA ASP A 90 16.71 7.77 -16.15
C ASP A 90 16.80 8.41 -14.77
N ASN A 91 17.37 7.71 -13.80
CA ASN A 91 17.46 8.17 -12.42
C ASN A 91 18.78 8.82 -12.05
N THR A 92 19.83 8.73 -12.87
CA THR A 92 21.21 9.03 -12.43
C THR A 92 21.96 9.95 -13.37
N TYR A 93 22.57 10.98 -12.79
CA TYR A 93 23.46 11.93 -13.46
C TYR A 93 24.83 11.92 -12.77
N SER A 94 25.92 11.83 -13.55
CA SER A 94 27.29 11.86 -13.05
C SER A 94 27.97 13.19 -13.36
N LEU A 95 28.63 13.76 -12.35
CA LEU A 95 29.36 15.02 -12.44
C LEU A 95 30.81 14.85 -12.02
N LYS A 96 31.69 15.59 -12.69
CA LYS A 96 33.11 15.69 -12.32
C LYS A 96 33.41 17.00 -11.61
N ASN A 97 34.30 16.95 -10.60
CA ASN A 97 34.80 18.13 -9.87
C ASN A 97 33.68 19.05 -9.33
N VAL A 98 32.81 18.52 -8.48
CA VAL A 98 31.62 19.24 -7.96
C VAL A 98 31.92 20.34 -6.93
N GLN A 99 33.18 20.68 -6.69
CA GLN A 99 33.58 21.72 -5.73
C GLN A 99 32.98 23.12 -6.01
N ASN A 100 32.61 23.38 -7.26
CA ASN A 100 32.02 24.65 -7.69
C ASN A 100 30.49 24.58 -7.84
N LEU A 101 29.88 23.41 -7.65
CA LEU A 101 28.43 23.26 -7.74
C LEU A 101 27.76 24.08 -6.63
N ALA A 102 26.74 24.84 -7.00
CA ALA A 102 25.97 25.69 -6.09
C ALA A 102 24.46 25.45 -6.21
N GLU A 103 23.96 25.07 -7.39
CA GLU A 103 22.53 24.85 -7.61
C GLU A 103 22.28 23.70 -8.59
N VAL A 104 21.22 22.94 -8.37
CA VAL A 104 20.59 22.06 -9.36
C VAL A 104 19.21 22.62 -9.68
N SER A 105 18.84 22.70 -10.95
CA SER A 105 17.50 23.16 -11.37
C SER A 105 16.94 22.29 -12.47
N TYR A 106 15.64 22.06 -12.46
CA TYR A 106 14.92 21.23 -13.44
C TYR A 106 13.41 21.51 -13.37
N PHE A 107 12.67 20.92 -14.29
CA PHE A 107 11.21 20.81 -14.25
C PHE A 107 10.80 19.38 -13.90
N VAL A 108 9.69 19.23 -13.18
CA VAL A 108 9.10 17.95 -12.80
C VAL A 108 7.74 17.86 -13.47
N ASN A 109 7.51 16.79 -14.22
CA ASN A 109 6.19 16.38 -14.70
C ASN A 109 5.52 15.45 -13.68
N ASP A 110 4.21 15.29 -13.72
CA ASP A 110 3.52 14.36 -12.82
C ASP A 110 3.42 12.94 -13.40
N SER A 111 3.02 11.99 -12.55
CA SER A 111 2.95 10.58 -12.93
C SER A 111 1.54 10.10 -13.27
N PHE A 112 0.52 10.85 -12.86
CA PHE A 112 -0.89 10.50 -13.06
C PHE A 112 -1.24 10.57 -14.56
N ASP A 113 -0.66 11.53 -15.26
CA ASP A 113 -0.79 11.71 -16.72
C ASP A 113 -0.28 10.54 -17.56
N ASP A 114 0.73 9.81 -17.06
CA ASP A 114 1.35 8.70 -17.77
C ASP A 114 0.72 7.33 -17.45
N GLU A 115 -0.24 7.23 -16.51
CA GLU A 115 -0.80 5.95 -16.07
C GLU A 115 -1.53 5.17 -17.18
N MET A 116 -2.07 5.88 -18.17
CA MET A 116 -2.75 5.25 -19.30
C MET A 116 -1.80 4.81 -20.42
N ASN A 117 -0.53 5.21 -20.36
CA ASN A 117 0.45 4.93 -21.41
C ASN A 117 1.31 3.69 -21.12
N ALA A 118 0.68 2.53 -21.19
CA ALA A 118 1.35 1.24 -20.94
C ALA A 118 2.45 0.88 -21.95
N GLU A 119 2.56 1.60 -23.08
CA GLU A 119 3.57 1.34 -24.12
C GLU A 119 4.94 1.93 -23.77
N LYS A 120 4.98 2.98 -22.94
CA LYS A 120 6.24 3.64 -22.56
C LYS A 120 6.86 3.01 -21.31
N HIS A 121 6.09 2.95 -20.22
CA HIS A 121 6.52 2.43 -18.93
C HIS A 121 5.35 1.85 -18.15
N LYS A 122 5.65 1.09 -17.09
CA LYS A 122 4.64 0.71 -16.10
C LYS A 122 4.12 1.99 -15.39
N ALA A 123 2.81 2.04 -15.16
CA ALA A 123 2.17 3.08 -14.37
C ALA A 123 2.73 3.08 -12.94
N VAL A 124 3.00 4.27 -12.42
CA VAL A 124 3.35 4.46 -11.01
C VAL A 124 2.06 4.25 -10.20
N PHE A 125 2.16 3.58 -9.05
CA PHE A 125 1.02 3.41 -8.17
C PHE A 125 0.59 4.76 -7.60
N SER A 126 -0.64 5.21 -7.85
CA SER A 126 -1.06 6.60 -7.63
C SER A 126 -0.81 7.14 -6.21
N PRO A 127 -1.00 6.39 -5.11
CA PRO A 127 -0.62 6.84 -3.77
C PRO A 127 0.85 7.20 -3.58
N SER A 128 1.74 6.61 -4.39
CA SER A 128 3.18 6.91 -4.46
C SER A 128 3.56 7.82 -5.63
N GLY A 129 2.58 8.15 -6.47
CA GLY A 129 2.72 9.00 -7.64
C GLY A 129 2.60 10.48 -7.30
N THR A 130 2.72 11.32 -8.31
CA THR A 130 2.57 12.76 -8.19
C THR A 130 1.45 13.23 -9.11
N ASP A 131 0.80 14.33 -8.73
CA ASP A 131 -0.27 14.96 -9.51
C ASP A 131 -0.05 16.47 -9.55
N ILE A 132 -0.25 17.08 -10.72
CA ILE A 132 -0.13 18.52 -10.97
C ILE A 132 -1.38 18.94 -11.74
N GLU A 133 -2.35 19.51 -11.04
CA GLU A 133 -3.55 20.06 -11.67
C GLU A 133 -3.60 21.55 -11.36
N GLU A 134 -3.07 22.37 -12.28
CA GLU A 134 -2.87 23.80 -12.07
C GLU A 134 -4.14 24.49 -11.55
N GLY A 135 -4.03 25.14 -10.40
CA GLY A 135 -5.14 25.86 -9.77
C GLY A 135 -6.23 24.97 -9.15
N LYS A 136 -6.04 23.64 -9.10
CA LYS A 136 -6.93 22.69 -8.42
C LYS A 136 -6.25 21.93 -7.28
N VAL A 137 -5.23 21.13 -7.56
CA VAL A 137 -4.54 20.26 -6.60
C VAL A 137 -3.11 19.97 -7.03
N TYR A 138 -2.22 19.79 -6.06
CA TYR A 138 -0.87 19.29 -6.26
C TYR A 138 -0.62 18.18 -5.24
N LEU A 139 -0.42 16.94 -5.69
CA LEU A 139 0.01 15.83 -4.85
C LEU A 139 1.53 15.68 -4.99
N ILE A 140 2.24 16.11 -3.96
CA ILE A 140 3.69 16.16 -3.91
C ILE A 140 4.19 15.02 -3.04
N ASN A 141 4.30 13.85 -3.65
CA ASN A 141 5.19 12.81 -3.16
C ASN A 141 6.64 13.26 -3.43
N THR A 142 7.35 13.68 -2.39
CA THR A 142 8.62 14.43 -2.51
C THR A 142 9.74 13.65 -3.20
N HIS A 143 9.72 12.32 -3.15
CA HIS A 143 10.62 11.45 -3.93
C HIS A 143 10.45 11.59 -5.45
N GLY A 144 9.26 11.98 -5.93
CA GLY A 144 9.01 12.31 -7.33
C GLY A 144 9.52 13.70 -7.74
N PHE A 145 9.78 14.59 -6.79
CA PHE A 145 10.17 15.99 -7.05
C PHE A 145 11.63 16.30 -6.72
N VAL A 146 12.22 15.64 -5.73
CA VAL A 146 13.51 16.03 -5.16
C VAL A 146 14.55 14.93 -5.30
N GLY A 147 15.59 15.21 -6.08
CA GLY A 147 16.76 14.34 -6.17
C GLY A 147 17.78 14.56 -5.05
N TYR A 148 18.76 13.67 -4.97
CA TYR A 148 19.79 13.66 -3.92
C TYR A 148 21.19 13.36 -4.47
N PHE A 149 22.22 13.70 -3.69
CA PHE A 149 23.59 13.24 -3.94
C PHE A 149 23.92 12.08 -3.01
N ASP A 150 24.57 11.03 -3.51
CA ASP A 150 24.98 9.85 -2.73
C ASP A 150 25.67 10.23 -1.42
N SER A 151 26.55 11.22 -1.47
CA SER A 151 27.37 11.66 -0.34
C SER A 151 26.68 12.65 0.60
N MET A 152 25.40 12.98 0.39
CA MET A 152 24.68 14.04 1.13
C MET A 152 23.30 13.61 1.62
N GLN A 153 22.98 12.31 1.63
CA GLN A 153 21.68 11.83 2.10
C GLN A 153 21.40 12.21 3.56
N ASP A 154 22.42 12.23 4.42
CA ASP A 154 22.30 12.61 5.85
C ASP A 154 22.30 14.13 6.11
N VAL A 155 22.42 14.96 5.07
CA VAL A 155 22.41 16.42 5.23
C VAL A 155 20.97 16.90 5.44
N PRO A 156 20.70 17.81 6.38
CA PRO A 156 19.36 18.37 6.56
C PRO A 156 18.84 19.09 5.32
N TYR A 157 17.53 18.98 5.10
CA TYR A 157 16.84 19.68 4.01
C TYR A 157 16.02 20.85 4.56
N GLN A 158 16.08 21.99 3.89
CA GLN A 158 15.09 23.05 4.00
C GLN A 158 14.21 23.00 2.76
N LEU A 159 12.99 22.48 2.89
CA LEU A 159 12.01 22.41 1.82
C LEU A 159 11.15 23.68 1.84
N ILE A 160 11.05 24.36 0.71
CA ILE A 160 10.27 25.58 0.52
C ILE A 160 9.26 25.32 -0.57
N ILE A 161 7.99 25.46 -0.24
CA ILE A 161 6.90 25.38 -1.20
C ILE A 161 6.34 26.78 -1.40
N LYS A 162 6.51 27.31 -2.61
CA LYS A 162 5.77 28.53 -3.00
C LYS A 162 4.43 28.11 -3.57
N LYS A 163 3.36 28.72 -3.09
CA LYS A 163 1.99 28.29 -3.36
C LYS A 163 1.07 29.47 -3.66
N PRO A 164 -0.05 29.24 -4.36
CA PRO A 164 -1.14 30.21 -4.41
C PRO A 164 -1.62 30.55 -2.99
N LYS A 165 -2.01 31.82 -2.77
CA LYS A 165 -2.38 32.30 -1.42
C LYS A 165 -3.60 31.59 -0.83
N ASP A 166 -4.50 31.12 -1.69
CA ASP A 166 -5.71 30.40 -1.31
C ASP A 166 -5.50 28.88 -1.20
N PHE A 167 -4.26 28.39 -1.33
CA PHE A 167 -3.93 26.97 -1.21
C PHE A 167 -3.38 26.65 0.18
N TYR A 168 -3.75 25.47 0.69
CA TYR A 168 -3.31 24.93 1.97
C TYR A 168 -2.64 23.56 1.77
N GLY A 169 -1.51 23.34 2.45
CA GLY A 169 -0.78 22.07 2.42
C GLY A 169 -1.27 21.11 3.51
N THR A 170 -1.90 20.02 3.11
CA THR A 170 -2.17 18.89 4.00
C THR A 170 -0.89 18.06 4.13
N THR A 171 -0.27 18.11 5.31
CA THR A 171 0.95 17.35 5.62
C THR A 171 1.14 17.18 7.13
N ALA A 172 1.96 16.21 7.52
CA ALA A 172 2.39 16.03 8.91
C ALA A 172 3.40 17.09 9.35
N LEU A 173 4.12 17.69 8.40
CA LEU A 173 5.15 18.68 8.67
C LEU A 173 4.60 19.92 9.39
N VAL A 174 5.48 20.64 10.07
CA VAL A 174 5.18 21.90 10.74
C VAL A 174 5.82 23.02 9.95
N ASP A 175 4.97 23.89 9.39
CA ASP A 175 5.41 25.09 8.68
C ASP A 175 6.10 26.06 9.65
N GLN A 176 7.28 26.52 9.25
CA GLN A 176 8.11 27.48 9.97
C GLN A 176 7.98 28.90 9.39
N ASP A 177 7.36 29.03 8.22
CA ASP A 177 6.93 30.30 7.67
C ASP A 177 5.49 30.60 8.12
N LYS A 178 5.08 31.86 8.12
CA LYS A 178 3.69 32.28 8.38
C LYS A 178 3.11 33.06 7.20
N SER A 179 3.85 33.15 6.11
CA SER A 179 3.40 33.81 4.90
C SER A 179 2.24 33.04 4.27
N GLU A 180 1.40 33.74 3.51
CA GLU A 180 0.25 33.12 2.84
C GLU A 180 0.65 32.40 1.54
N ASP A 181 1.80 32.74 0.97
CA ASP A 181 2.26 32.28 -0.35
C ASP A 181 3.51 31.39 -0.30
N THR A 182 4.04 31.12 0.89
CA THR A 182 5.21 30.25 1.07
C THR A 182 5.11 29.45 2.37
N ASP A 183 5.32 28.13 2.27
CA ASP A 183 5.54 27.25 3.42
C ASP A 183 7.01 26.81 3.45
N THR A 184 7.60 26.74 4.65
CA THR A 184 8.99 26.31 4.85
C THR A 184 9.08 25.21 5.90
N PHE A 185 9.70 24.08 5.54
CA PHE A 185 9.88 22.92 6.40
C PHE A 185 11.37 22.60 6.57
N THR A 186 11.75 22.19 7.78
CA THR A 186 13.10 21.65 8.07
C THR A 186 13.01 20.15 8.29
N LEU A 187 13.79 19.38 7.56
CA LEU A 187 13.83 17.92 7.63
C LEU A 187 15.25 17.43 7.93
N ALA A 188 15.36 16.33 8.68
CA ALA A 188 16.63 15.87 9.21
C ALA A 188 17.60 15.37 8.13
N ASN A 189 17.07 14.72 7.09
CA ASN A 189 17.84 14.07 6.03
C ASN A 189 16.93 13.75 4.82
N TYR A 190 17.49 13.14 3.77
CA TYR A 190 16.75 12.75 2.57
C TYR A 190 15.67 11.71 2.87
N ALA A 191 15.92 10.74 3.75
CA ALA A 191 14.92 9.74 4.13
C ALA A 191 13.66 10.39 4.72
N LYS A 192 13.82 11.36 5.64
CA LYS A 192 12.68 12.11 6.18
C LYS A 192 11.98 12.96 5.12
N LEU A 193 12.73 13.50 4.15
CA LEU A 193 12.14 14.21 3.01
C LEU A 193 11.22 13.29 2.21
N THR A 194 11.72 12.15 1.73
CA THR A 194 10.95 11.19 0.92
C THR A 194 9.74 10.60 1.65
N ASP A 195 9.80 10.55 2.99
CA ASP A 195 8.73 10.09 3.86
C ASP A 195 7.72 11.19 4.25
N SER A 196 7.83 12.40 3.67
CA SER A 196 6.97 13.53 4.03
C SER A 196 6.25 14.10 2.81
N PRO A 197 5.21 13.42 2.30
CA PRO A 197 4.38 13.94 1.22
C PRO A 197 3.56 15.18 1.64
N LEU A 198 3.08 15.91 0.63
CA LEU A 198 2.24 17.09 0.81
C LEU A 198 1.14 17.10 -0.25
N MET A 199 -0.10 17.41 0.14
CA MET A 199 -1.19 17.67 -0.80
C MET A 199 -1.65 19.12 -0.67
N TYR A 200 -1.46 19.91 -1.73
CA TYR A 200 -1.88 21.32 -1.79
C TYR A 200 -3.15 21.48 -2.61
N SER A 201 -4.20 22.05 -2.02
CA SER A 201 -5.44 22.38 -2.71
C SER A 201 -6.11 23.59 -2.05
N LYS A 202 -7.25 24.04 -2.60
CA LYS A 202 -8.15 24.91 -1.84
C LYS A 202 -8.57 24.20 -0.54
N PRO A 203 -8.80 24.94 0.56
CA PRO A 203 -8.92 24.32 1.87
C PRO A 203 -10.21 23.51 2.02
N ASP A 204 -10.04 22.21 2.21
CA ASP A 204 -11.07 21.28 2.66
C ASP A 204 -10.40 20.26 3.59
N PHE A 205 -10.21 20.69 4.83
CA PHE A 205 -9.51 19.90 5.83
C PHE A 205 -10.13 20.06 7.21
N ILE A 206 -9.91 19.07 8.06
CA ILE A 206 -10.24 19.12 9.48
C ILE A 206 -9.02 18.71 10.31
N THR A 207 -8.92 19.30 11.50
CA THR A 207 -7.97 18.87 12.53
C THR A 207 -8.74 18.49 13.78
N PHE A 208 -8.45 17.32 14.35
CA PHE A 208 -9.12 16.84 15.56
C PHE A 208 -8.22 15.90 16.35
N ASN A 209 -8.42 15.82 17.66
CA ASN A 209 -7.70 14.90 18.52
C ASN A 209 -8.49 13.60 18.68
N ALA A 210 -7.89 12.46 18.35
CA ALA A 210 -8.47 11.14 18.53
C ALA A 210 -7.57 10.30 19.45
N GLY A 211 -8.06 10.00 20.65
CA GLY A 211 -7.31 9.21 21.64
C GLY A 211 -5.94 9.80 22.01
N GLY A 212 -5.78 11.13 22.00
CA GLY A 212 -4.51 11.80 22.31
C GLY A 212 -3.51 11.88 21.15
N MET A 213 -3.98 11.68 19.91
CA MET A 213 -3.21 11.96 18.69
C MET A 213 -3.92 13.04 17.87
N ASP A 214 -3.17 14.04 17.41
CA ASP A 214 -3.67 15.11 16.56
C ASP A 214 -3.73 14.63 15.11
N LEU A 215 -4.93 14.49 14.57
CA LEU A 215 -5.17 14.09 13.20
C LEU A 215 -5.41 15.33 12.34
N VAL A 216 -4.83 15.30 11.14
CA VAL A 216 -5.17 16.23 10.06
C VAL A 216 -5.71 15.39 8.91
N LEU A 217 -6.93 15.66 8.46
CA LEU A 217 -7.48 15.08 7.24
C LEU A 217 -7.68 16.19 6.22
N GLY A 218 -7.01 16.10 5.09
CA GLY A 218 -7.31 16.92 3.90
C GLY A 218 -7.99 16.07 2.84
N VAL A 219 -9.01 16.64 2.19
CA VAL A 219 -9.75 15.98 1.11
C VAL A 219 -9.67 16.82 -0.15
N TYR A 220 -9.24 16.20 -1.25
CA TYR A 220 -9.48 16.73 -2.58
C TYR A 220 -10.65 15.96 -3.23
N SER A 221 -11.72 16.69 -3.56
CA SER A 221 -12.91 16.18 -4.24
C SER A 221 -13.20 17.13 -5.41
N PRO A 222 -12.92 16.74 -6.66
CA PRO A 222 -13.00 17.64 -7.82
C PRO A 222 -14.41 18.20 -8.03
N THR A 223 -15.46 17.43 -7.76
CA THR A 223 -16.85 17.89 -7.86
C THR A 223 -17.35 18.55 -6.57
N GLY A 224 -16.57 18.50 -5.49
CA GLY A 224 -16.95 18.94 -4.16
C GLY A 224 -18.02 18.07 -3.50
N LYS A 225 -18.26 16.86 -4.03
CA LYS A 225 -19.23 15.87 -3.52
C LYS A 225 -18.94 15.47 -2.08
N TYR A 226 -17.67 15.40 -1.70
CA TYR A 226 -17.23 15.03 -0.36
C TYR A 226 -16.41 16.13 0.30
N LYS A 227 -16.55 16.23 1.62
CA LYS A 227 -15.87 17.17 2.52
C LYS A 227 -15.08 16.41 3.57
N ALA A 228 -13.99 16.99 4.07
CA ALA A 228 -13.21 16.37 5.14
C ALA A 228 -14.04 16.06 6.39
N ALA A 229 -15.01 16.92 6.71
CA ALA A 229 -15.93 16.71 7.83
C ALA A 229 -16.78 15.43 7.72
N ASP A 230 -17.04 14.94 6.51
CA ASP A 230 -17.88 13.77 6.25
C ASP A 230 -17.28 12.48 6.82
N PHE A 231 -15.95 12.41 6.93
CA PHE A 231 -15.22 11.21 7.35
C PHE A 231 -14.73 11.27 8.81
N LYS A 232 -14.96 12.39 9.52
CA LYS A 232 -14.45 12.62 10.87
C LYS A 232 -14.83 11.52 11.86
N GLU A 233 -16.13 11.23 11.96
CA GLU A 233 -16.66 10.32 13.00
C GLU A 233 -16.10 8.91 12.85
N ASN A 234 -16.03 8.41 11.61
CA ASN A 234 -15.52 7.09 11.31
C ASN A 234 -14.01 7.00 11.61
N LEU A 235 -13.22 7.99 11.18
CA LEU A 235 -11.78 8.05 11.48
C LEU A 235 -11.51 8.17 12.98
N GLU A 236 -12.28 8.98 13.71
CA GLU A 236 -12.14 9.12 15.16
C GLU A 236 -12.39 7.78 15.87
N LYS A 237 -13.47 7.09 15.49
CA LYS A 237 -13.80 5.76 16.02
C LYS A 237 -12.69 4.74 15.72
N MET A 238 -12.23 4.68 14.48
CA MET A 238 -11.16 3.77 14.04
C MET A 238 -9.86 4.04 14.80
N VAL A 239 -9.42 5.29 14.87
CA VAL A 239 -8.17 5.64 15.53
C VAL A 239 -8.24 5.34 17.04
N ILE A 240 -9.33 5.67 17.72
CA ILE A 240 -9.48 5.33 19.15
C ILE A 240 -9.35 3.82 19.37
N ALA A 241 -10.01 3.01 18.54
CA ALA A 241 -9.91 1.55 18.59
C ALA A 241 -8.46 1.09 18.36
N GLN A 242 -7.81 1.59 17.30
CA GLN A 242 -6.45 1.22 16.97
C GLN A 242 -5.44 1.60 18.07
N LYS A 243 -5.58 2.79 18.68
CA LYS A 243 -4.74 3.21 19.81
C LYS A 243 -4.90 2.27 20.99
N LYS A 244 -6.14 1.86 21.30
CA LYS A 244 -6.40 0.90 22.38
C LYS A 244 -5.78 -0.47 22.08
N PHE A 245 -5.87 -0.93 20.84
CA PHE A 245 -5.26 -2.18 20.40
C PHE A 245 -3.72 -2.15 20.48
N LEU A 246 -3.08 -1.06 20.03
CA LEU A 246 -1.61 -0.91 20.03
C LEU A 246 -1.03 -0.65 21.42
N GLY A 247 -1.78 0.01 22.30
CA GLY A 247 -1.31 0.37 23.64
C GLY A 247 -0.06 1.25 23.60
N ASP A 248 0.97 0.82 24.31
CA ASP A 248 2.26 1.51 24.46
C ASP A 248 3.12 1.50 23.18
N MET A 249 2.79 0.65 22.20
CA MET A 249 3.48 0.64 20.90
C MET A 249 3.16 1.88 20.06
N ASN A 250 2.05 2.58 20.32
CA ASN A 250 1.74 3.80 19.59
C ASN A 250 2.43 5.01 20.24
N THR A 251 3.35 5.65 19.52
CA THR A 251 4.06 6.86 19.98
C THR A 251 3.73 8.11 19.17
N ASN A 252 2.94 7.98 18.11
CA ASN A 252 2.67 9.10 17.20
C ASN A 252 1.80 10.14 17.90
N LYS A 253 2.23 11.40 17.80
CA LYS A 253 1.51 12.55 18.37
C LYS A 253 0.67 13.27 17.34
N LYS A 254 1.09 13.25 16.08
CA LYS A 254 0.40 13.84 14.95
C LYS A 254 0.37 12.82 13.81
N TYR A 255 -0.72 12.79 13.05
CA TYR A 255 -0.80 12.01 11.81
C TYR A 255 -1.64 12.73 10.76
N ALA A 256 -1.17 12.77 9.51
CA ALA A 256 -1.87 13.43 8.41
C ALA A 256 -2.41 12.43 7.38
N ILE A 257 -3.65 12.60 6.95
CA ILE A 257 -4.30 11.78 5.93
C ILE A 257 -4.60 12.69 4.75
N MET A 258 -4.00 12.39 3.60
CA MET A 258 -4.24 13.10 2.34
C MET A 258 -5.17 12.22 1.49
N LEU A 259 -6.46 12.54 1.48
CA LEU A 259 -7.44 11.81 0.69
C LEU A 259 -7.67 12.51 -0.64
N TYR A 260 -7.14 11.93 -1.71
CA TYR A 260 -7.38 12.33 -3.08
C TYR A 260 -8.53 11.50 -3.67
N LEU A 261 -9.62 12.15 -4.05
CA LEU A 261 -10.73 11.51 -4.74
C LEU A 261 -10.66 11.79 -6.23
N ALA A 262 -10.31 10.78 -7.02
CA ALA A 262 -10.26 10.89 -8.48
C ALA A 262 -11.68 10.95 -9.05
N GLY A 263 -11.99 12.06 -9.71
CA GLY A 263 -13.27 12.28 -10.40
C GLY A 263 -13.24 11.83 -11.85
N THR A 264 -14.35 12.08 -12.55
CA THR A 264 -14.39 11.95 -14.02
C THR A 264 -13.66 13.08 -14.73
N ASP A 265 -13.53 14.22 -14.05
CA ASP A 265 -12.78 15.40 -14.51
C ASP A 265 -11.39 15.34 -13.86
N GLY A 266 -10.33 15.26 -14.67
CA GLY A 266 -8.94 15.12 -14.20
C GLY A 266 -8.21 13.93 -14.85
N PRO A 267 -7.02 13.57 -14.34
CA PRO A 267 -6.23 12.50 -14.91
C PRO A 267 -6.95 11.17 -14.72
N GLN A 268 -6.91 10.33 -15.77
CA GLN A 268 -7.48 8.99 -15.70
C GLN A 268 -6.45 8.08 -15.02
N ILE A 269 -6.70 7.74 -13.75
CA ILE A 269 -5.82 6.89 -12.95
C ILE A 269 -6.43 5.52 -12.70
N LYS A 270 -5.57 4.51 -12.53
CA LYS A 270 -5.94 3.12 -12.23
C LYS A 270 -5.43 2.64 -10.87
N GLY A 271 -4.41 3.29 -10.31
CA GLY A 271 -3.79 2.89 -9.06
C GLY A 271 -4.55 3.37 -7.82
N PHE A 272 -5.62 2.69 -7.41
CA PHE A 272 -6.32 3.04 -6.16
C PHE A 272 -5.74 2.30 -4.94
N GLY A 273 -5.68 2.97 -3.79
CA GLY A 273 -5.17 2.43 -2.54
C GLY A 273 -4.57 3.52 -1.65
N ALA A 274 -3.59 3.16 -0.82
CA ALA A 274 -2.78 4.13 -0.10
C ALA A 274 -1.30 3.73 -0.03
N LEU A 275 -0.50 4.67 0.46
CA LEU A 275 0.90 4.48 0.82
C LEU A 275 1.13 4.95 2.26
N GLU A 276 1.89 4.18 3.03
CA GLU A 276 2.33 4.51 4.38
C GLU A 276 3.47 5.53 4.40
N HIS A 277 3.46 6.36 5.43
CA HIS A 277 4.60 7.16 5.87
C HIS A 277 4.61 7.21 7.41
N HIS A 278 5.73 7.63 8.02
CA HIS A 278 5.84 7.60 9.48
C HIS A 278 4.80 8.45 10.21
N GLU A 279 4.42 9.57 9.61
CA GLU A 279 3.50 10.55 10.22
C GLU A 279 2.32 10.87 9.30
N SER A 280 2.17 10.18 8.17
CA SER A 280 1.08 10.44 7.23
C SER A 280 0.74 9.26 6.34
N THR A 281 -0.35 9.38 5.60
CA THR A 281 -0.68 8.47 4.51
C THR A 281 -1.30 9.23 3.34
N SER A 282 -0.90 8.84 2.14
CA SER A 282 -1.48 9.30 0.87
C SER A 282 -2.52 8.28 0.43
N VAL A 283 -3.79 8.66 0.30
CA VAL A 283 -4.90 7.78 -0.07
C VAL A 283 -5.52 8.28 -1.37
N VAL A 284 -5.66 7.39 -2.36
CA VAL A 284 -6.23 7.72 -3.67
C VAL A 284 -7.40 6.77 -3.96
N LEU A 285 -8.61 7.31 -4.10
CA LEU A 285 -9.85 6.55 -4.31
C LEU A 285 -10.72 7.18 -5.41
N PRO A 286 -11.62 6.43 -6.07
CA PRO A 286 -12.62 7.01 -6.96
C PRO A 286 -13.68 7.84 -6.21
N GLU A 287 -13.93 9.08 -6.63
CA GLU A 287 -14.97 9.95 -6.07
C GLU A 287 -16.40 9.38 -6.30
N MET A 288 -16.55 8.52 -7.31
CA MET A 288 -17.83 7.87 -7.61
C MET A 288 -18.24 6.81 -6.57
N MET A 289 -17.31 6.36 -5.71
CA MET A 289 -17.64 5.43 -4.63
C MET A 289 -18.73 6.03 -3.71
N PRO A 290 -19.65 5.21 -3.17
CA PRO A 290 -20.54 5.62 -2.09
C PRO A 290 -19.74 6.05 -0.85
N LYS A 291 -20.31 6.94 -0.02
CA LYS A 291 -19.63 7.45 1.18
C LYS A 291 -19.23 6.31 2.11
N GLU A 292 -20.12 5.35 2.29
CA GLU A 292 -19.96 4.21 3.19
C GLU A 292 -18.80 3.30 2.74
N ALA A 293 -18.61 3.15 1.42
CA ALA A 293 -17.49 2.40 0.86
C ALA A 293 -16.16 3.15 1.04
N ILE A 294 -16.16 4.49 0.93
CA ILE A 294 -14.99 5.30 1.26
C ILE A 294 -14.67 5.20 2.75
N ASP A 295 -15.66 5.25 3.64
CA ASP A 295 -15.47 5.06 5.09
C ASP A 295 -14.89 3.68 5.43
N GLU A 296 -15.42 2.62 4.83
CA GLU A 296 -14.89 1.26 4.99
C GLU A 296 -13.44 1.20 4.51
N THR A 297 -13.15 1.74 3.33
CA THR A 297 -11.80 1.76 2.76
C THR A 297 -10.84 2.59 3.62
N LEU A 298 -11.25 3.76 4.11
CA LEU A 298 -10.46 4.55 5.05
C LEU A 298 -10.19 3.78 6.33
N THR A 299 -11.17 3.03 6.83
CA THR A 299 -10.97 2.19 8.04
C THR A 299 -9.93 1.12 7.77
N ASP A 300 -10.08 0.36 6.69
CA ASP A 300 -9.18 -0.75 6.37
C ASP A 300 -7.77 -0.23 6.04
N VAL A 301 -7.68 0.74 5.13
CA VAL A 301 -6.40 1.23 4.60
C VAL A 301 -5.66 2.13 5.59
N VAL A 302 -6.32 3.12 6.19
CA VAL A 302 -5.62 3.99 7.16
C VAL A 302 -5.22 3.20 8.40
N SER A 303 -6.00 2.19 8.81
CA SER A 303 -5.56 1.32 9.90
C SER A 303 -4.34 0.49 9.51
N HIS A 304 -4.30 -0.10 8.31
CA HIS A 304 -3.12 -0.79 7.76
C HIS A 304 -1.90 0.13 7.76
N GLU A 305 -2.00 1.32 7.16
CA GLU A 305 -0.89 2.28 7.11
C GLU A 305 -0.43 2.70 8.50
N PHE A 306 -1.37 2.87 9.43
CA PHE A 306 -1.02 3.22 10.80
C PHE A 306 -0.32 2.06 11.53
N PHE A 307 -0.59 0.79 11.18
CA PHE A 307 0.18 -0.34 11.71
C PHE A 307 1.62 -0.37 11.19
N HIS A 308 1.89 0.24 10.02
CA HIS A 308 3.25 0.41 9.55
C HIS A 308 4.11 1.27 10.48
N THR A 309 3.51 2.17 11.27
CA THR A 309 4.19 2.94 12.33
C THR A 309 4.83 2.07 13.41
N VAL A 310 4.49 0.78 13.48
CA VAL A 310 5.15 -0.21 14.34
C VAL A 310 6.17 -1.02 13.53
N ASN A 311 5.78 -1.58 12.39
CA ASN A 311 6.66 -2.37 11.51
C ASN A 311 6.40 -2.00 10.04
N PRO A 312 7.41 -1.64 9.23
CA PRO A 312 8.84 -1.69 9.55
C PRO A 312 9.32 -0.54 10.43
N LEU A 313 8.56 0.54 10.62
CA LEU A 313 9.15 1.83 11.00
C LEU A 313 9.82 1.88 12.38
N LYS A 314 9.44 1.01 13.33
CA LYS A 314 10.16 0.86 14.63
C LYS A 314 10.98 -0.41 14.74
N THR A 315 10.86 -1.31 13.79
CA THR A 315 11.49 -2.61 13.84
C THR A 315 11.75 -3.09 12.43
N HIS A 316 12.98 -2.93 11.97
CA HIS A 316 13.34 -3.15 10.58
C HIS A 316 14.72 -3.77 10.42
N SER A 317 14.97 -4.32 9.23
CA SER A 317 16.26 -4.89 8.87
C SER A 317 17.25 -3.82 8.41
N GLU A 318 18.51 -4.20 8.22
CA GLU A 318 19.55 -3.32 7.67
C GLU A 318 19.20 -2.82 6.25
N GLU A 319 18.52 -3.64 5.44
CA GLU A 319 18.06 -3.31 4.09
C GLU A 319 17.06 -2.16 4.07
N ILE A 320 16.21 -2.07 5.09
CA ILE A 320 15.23 -0.98 5.22
C ILE A 320 15.89 0.24 5.89
N HIS A 321 16.79 0.03 6.85
CA HIS A 321 17.43 1.16 7.56
C HIS A 321 18.37 1.95 6.64
N TYR A 322 19.15 1.23 5.84
CA TYR A 322 20.15 1.79 4.92
C TYR A 322 19.63 1.66 3.48
N PHE A 323 18.38 2.08 3.26
CA PHE A 323 17.71 1.92 1.99
C PHE A 323 18.46 2.64 0.86
N ASP A 324 18.83 1.89 -0.17
CA ASP A 324 19.46 2.43 -1.37
C ASP A 324 18.38 2.72 -2.41
N TYR A 325 18.01 3.99 -2.56
CA TYR A 325 16.97 4.40 -3.50
C TYR A 325 17.38 4.21 -4.97
N ALA A 326 18.67 4.06 -5.29
CA ALA A 326 19.16 3.86 -6.65
C ALA A 326 19.30 2.37 -7.00
N ASP A 327 19.79 1.56 -6.07
CA ASP A 327 19.95 0.11 -6.20
C ASP A 327 19.49 -0.66 -4.93
N PRO A 328 18.17 -0.76 -4.71
CA PRO A 328 17.59 -1.25 -3.47
C PRO A 328 17.90 -2.74 -3.25
N LYS A 329 18.25 -3.08 -2.01
CA LYS A 329 18.22 -4.47 -1.53
C LYS A 329 16.91 -4.70 -0.79
N MET A 330 16.20 -5.75 -1.15
CA MET A 330 14.93 -6.08 -0.50
C MET A 330 15.14 -7.06 0.66
N SER A 331 14.39 -6.84 1.74
CA SER A 331 14.38 -7.72 2.92
C SER A 331 13.69 -9.05 2.63
N GLN A 332 14.02 -10.09 3.39
CA GLN A 332 13.34 -11.39 3.39
C GLN A 332 11.96 -11.38 4.06
N HIS A 333 11.52 -10.28 4.67
CA HIS A 333 10.43 -10.32 5.66
C HIS A 333 9.16 -9.55 5.29
N LEU A 334 8.78 -9.48 4.00
CA LEU A 334 7.48 -8.89 3.61
C LEU A 334 6.30 -9.61 4.28
N TRP A 335 6.43 -10.90 4.59
CA TRP A 335 5.43 -11.63 5.39
C TRP A 335 5.13 -10.94 6.74
N MET A 336 6.13 -10.31 7.36
CA MET A 336 6.01 -9.60 8.63
C MET A 336 5.66 -8.12 8.42
N TYR A 337 6.31 -7.46 7.46
CA TYR A 337 6.13 -6.02 7.22
C TYR A 337 4.80 -5.67 6.57
N GLU A 338 4.32 -6.48 5.64
CA GLU A 338 3.04 -6.27 4.96
C GLU A 338 2.00 -7.26 5.46
N GLY A 339 2.32 -8.56 5.41
CA GLY A 339 1.37 -9.61 5.81
C GLY A 339 0.97 -9.52 7.28
N GLY A 340 1.92 -9.20 8.15
CA GLY A 340 1.68 -9.00 9.57
C GLY A 340 0.93 -7.71 9.91
N THR A 341 1.16 -6.65 9.14
CA THR A 341 0.45 -5.38 9.23
C THR A 341 -1.01 -5.56 8.80
N GLU A 342 -1.24 -6.24 7.68
CA GLU A 342 -2.58 -6.60 7.19
C GLU A 342 -3.31 -7.52 8.18
N TYR A 343 -2.58 -8.43 8.85
CA TYR A 343 -3.18 -9.22 9.93
C TYR A 343 -3.62 -8.36 11.11
N PHE A 344 -2.82 -7.36 11.52
CA PHE A 344 -3.27 -6.42 12.54
C PHE A 344 -4.47 -5.60 12.09
N ALA A 345 -4.49 -5.11 10.85
CA ALA A 345 -5.61 -4.38 10.25
C ALA A 345 -6.92 -5.17 10.30
N ASN A 346 -6.87 -6.50 10.24
CA ASN A 346 -8.04 -7.36 10.45
C ASN A 346 -8.31 -7.67 11.93
N LEU A 347 -7.26 -7.99 12.70
CA LEU A 347 -7.38 -8.45 14.08
C LEU A 347 -7.88 -7.36 15.04
N PHE A 348 -7.45 -6.10 14.86
CA PHE A 348 -7.87 -5.02 15.76
C PHE A 348 -9.37 -4.72 15.60
N GLN A 349 -9.90 -4.81 14.38
CA GLN A 349 -11.31 -4.51 14.11
C GLN A 349 -12.22 -5.47 14.87
N ILE A 350 -11.89 -6.76 14.91
CA ILE A 350 -12.67 -7.73 15.68
C ILE A 350 -12.43 -7.58 17.19
N GLN A 351 -11.19 -7.33 17.65
CA GLN A 351 -10.89 -7.16 19.07
C GLN A 351 -11.50 -5.90 19.69
N GLU A 352 -11.67 -4.85 18.88
CA GLU A 352 -12.22 -3.56 19.30
C GLU A 352 -13.69 -3.38 18.89
N GLY A 353 -14.33 -4.41 18.34
CA GLY A 353 -15.77 -4.45 18.07
C GLY A 353 -16.21 -3.57 16.89
N LEU A 354 -15.32 -3.31 15.93
CA LEU A 354 -15.65 -2.63 14.67
C LEU A 354 -16.32 -3.57 13.66
N ILE A 355 -15.98 -4.85 13.68
CA ILE A 355 -16.60 -5.90 12.84
C ILE A 355 -17.12 -7.06 13.69
N THR A 356 -18.08 -7.81 13.15
CA THR A 356 -18.59 -9.03 13.78
C THR A 356 -17.67 -10.22 13.55
N LYS A 357 -17.89 -11.31 14.30
CA LYS A 357 -17.11 -12.55 14.14
C LYS A 357 -17.30 -13.17 12.75
N GLU A 358 -18.50 -13.07 12.20
CA GLU A 358 -18.86 -13.58 10.88
C GLU A 358 -18.16 -12.79 9.78
N GLN A 359 -18.14 -11.45 9.90
CA GLN A 359 -17.38 -10.59 8.98
C GLN A 359 -15.89 -10.91 9.02
N PHE A 360 -15.32 -11.11 10.22
CA PHE A 360 -13.92 -11.50 10.37
C PHE A 360 -13.62 -12.87 9.73
N LEU A 361 -14.44 -13.91 9.98
CA LEU A 361 -14.25 -15.22 9.34
C LEU A 361 -14.42 -15.15 7.81
N GLN A 362 -15.35 -14.34 7.32
CA GLN A 362 -15.53 -14.12 5.89
C GLN A 362 -14.26 -13.52 5.27
N ARG A 363 -13.69 -12.48 5.88
CA ARG A 363 -12.41 -11.89 5.44
C ARG A 363 -11.29 -12.94 5.41
N ILE A 364 -11.14 -13.76 6.46
CA ILE A 364 -10.13 -14.85 6.47
C ILE A 364 -10.41 -15.89 5.38
N SER A 365 -11.68 -16.26 5.16
CA SER A 365 -12.08 -17.20 4.11
C SER A 365 -11.74 -16.67 2.71
N ASP A 366 -11.97 -15.38 2.46
CA ASP A 366 -11.66 -14.72 1.20
C ASP A 366 -10.14 -14.67 0.97
N LYS A 367 -9.35 -14.37 2.01
CA LYS A 367 -7.88 -14.44 1.91
C LYS A 367 -7.38 -15.85 1.59
N ILE A 368 -7.96 -16.89 2.19
CA ILE A 368 -7.62 -18.28 1.87
C ILE A 368 -7.95 -18.56 0.39
N LYS A 369 -9.13 -18.16 -0.08
CA LYS A 369 -9.54 -18.34 -1.47
C LYS A 369 -8.62 -17.60 -2.44
N ASN A 370 -8.30 -16.33 -2.17
CA ASN A 370 -7.44 -15.51 -3.01
C ASN A 370 -6.02 -16.06 -3.06
N SER A 371 -5.48 -16.56 -1.94
CA SER A 371 -4.14 -17.14 -1.87
C SER A 371 -3.94 -18.35 -2.79
N LYS A 372 -5.02 -19.08 -3.13
CA LYS A 372 -4.99 -20.24 -4.04
C LYS A 372 -4.70 -19.87 -5.49
N ASN A 373 -4.80 -18.58 -5.86
CA ASN A 373 -4.44 -18.09 -7.19
C ASN A 373 -2.92 -17.88 -7.37
N TYR A 374 -2.13 -18.12 -6.33
CA TYR A 374 -0.68 -17.90 -6.29
C TYR A 374 0.08 -19.22 -6.04
N ASP A 375 1.42 -19.18 -6.10
CA ASP A 375 2.24 -20.35 -5.83
C ASP A 375 2.32 -20.65 -4.32
N ASP A 376 1.57 -21.66 -3.88
CA ASP A 376 1.52 -22.05 -2.47
C ASP A 376 2.81 -22.74 -1.98
N THR A 377 3.74 -23.09 -2.87
CA THR A 377 5.03 -23.71 -2.50
C THR A 377 6.19 -22.72 -2.51
N MET A 378 5.95 -21.46 -2.88
CA MET A 378 6.98 -20.45 -2.94
C MET A 378 7.42 -20.01 -1.53
N PRO A 379 8.72 -20.11 -1.18
CA PRO A 379 9.23 -19.55 0.07
C PRO A 379 9.08 -18.03 0.10
N PHE A 380 8.38 -17.51 1.11
CA PHE A 380 8.12 -16.08 1.27
C PHE A 380 9.41 -15.28 1.45
N THR A 381 10.44 -15.86 2.07
CA THR A 381 11.75 -15.21 2.24
C THR A 381 12.48 -15.01 0.92
N VAL A 382 12.37 -15.98 0.02
CA VAL A 382 12.98 -15.91 -1.32
C VAL A 382 12.22 -14.91 -2.18
N MET A 383 10.89 -14.97 -2.17
CA MET A 383 10.03 -14.04 -2.91
C MET A 383 10.27 -12.59 -2.44
N SER A 384 10.24 -12.34 -1.13
CA SER A 384 10.45 -11.01 -0.52
C SER A 384 11.79 -10.38 -0.94
N LYS A 385 12.88 -11.14 -0.82
CA LYS A 385 14.23 -10.68 -1.15
C LYS A 385 14.41 -10.33 -2.62
N ASN A 386 13.59 -10.92 -3.50
CA ASN A 386 13.72 -10.82 -4.94
C ASN A 386 12.49 -10.19 -5.60
N ILE A 387 11.63 -9.49 -4.85
CA ILE A 387 10.30 -9.08 -5.32
C ILE A 387 10.33 -8.14 -6.53
N LEU A 388 11.45 -7.43 -6.72
CA LEU A 388 11.70 -6.56 -7.87
C LEU A 388 12.04 -7.32 -9.18
N LEU A 389 12.28 -8.63 -9.12
CA LEU A 389 12.52 -9.46 -10.31
C LEU A 389 11.20 -9.92 -10.92
N ASP A 390 11.14 -9.96 -12.26
CA ASP A 390 9.94 -10.29 -13.01
C ASP A 390 9.26 -11.61 -12.61
N GLN A 391 10.05 -12.60 -12.18
CA GLN A 391 9.52 -13.91 -11.76
C GLN A 391 8.74 -13.89 -10.44
N TYR A 392 8.93 -12.86 -9.60
CA TYR A 392 8.32 -12.76 -8.28
C TYR A 392 7.25 -11.66 -8.18
N LYS A 393 7.27 -10.69 -9.08
CA LYS A 393 6.36 -9.52 -9.03
C LYS A 393 4.88 -9.91 -8.95
N ASP A 394 4.47 -10.95 -9.68
CA ASP A 394 3.07 -11.40 -9.72
C ASP A 394 2.65 -12.11 -8.43
N GLN A 395 3.60 -12.42 -7.54
CA GLN A 395 3.37 -13.01 -6.22
C GLN A 395 3.26 -11.94 -5.12
N TYR A 396 3.57 -10.67 -5.40
CA TYR A 396 3.57 -9.61 -4.39
C TYR A 396 2.22 -9.46 -3.69
N ARG A 397 1.11 -9.52 -4.44
CA ARG A 397 -0.23 -9.44 -3.85
C ARG A 397 -0.54 -10.60 -2.89
N ASN A 398 0.12 -11.75 -3.06
CA ASN A 398 -0.02 -12.87 -2.12
C ASN A 398 0.54 -12.55 -0.72
N VAL A 399 1.35 -11.50 -0.57
CA VAL A 399 1.82 -11.03 0.74
C VAL A 399 0.65 -10.56 1.61
N TYR A 400 -0.31 -9.84 1.04
CA TYR A 400 -1.53 -9.38 1.73
C TYR A 400 -2.56 -10.51 1.92
N GLU A 401 -2.40 -11.62 1.22
CA GLU A 401 -3.26 -12.80 1.33
C GLU A 401 -2.59 -13.83 2.24
N LYS A 402 -1.73 -14.69 1.69
CA LYS A 402 -1.04 -15.73 2.45
C LYS A 402 -0.10 -15.17 3.52
N GLY A 403 0.51 -14.00 3.37
CA GLY A 403 1.32 -13.41 4.45
C GLY A 403 0.49 -13.09 5.70
N THR A 404 -0.74 -12.61 5.52
CA THR A 404 -1.72 -12.44 6.62
C THR A 404 -2.12 -13.76 7.25
N LEU A 405 -2.37 -14.79 6.44
CA LEU A 405 -2.74 -16.12 6.94
C LEU A 405 -1.59 -16.82 7.67
N LEU A 406 -0.35 -16.66 7.19
CA LEU A 406 0.87 -17.13 7.88
C LEU A 406 0.99 -16.46 9.25
N THR A 407 0.76 -15.15 9.31
CA THR A 407 0.78 -14.40 10.57
C THR A 407 -0.33 -14.85 11.52
N MET A 408 -1.55 -15.07 11.02
CA MET A 408 -2.65 -15.62 11.80
C MET A 408 -2.31 -16.99 12.40
N CYS A 409 -1.73 -17.89 11.60
CA CYS A 409 -1.33 -19.21 12.09
C CYS A 409 -0.25 -19.11 13.16
N LEU A 410 0.72 -18.20 13.00
CA LEU A 410 1.74 -17.91 14.01
C LEU A 410 1.15 -17.33 15.30
N ASP A 411 0.16 -16.43 15.21
CA ASP A 411 -0.55 -15.88 16.37
C ASP A 411 -1.26 -16.99 17.15
N ILE A 412 -2.01 -17.86 16.47
CA ILE A 412 -2.71 -18.99 17.08
C ILE A 412 -1.70 -19.96 17.74
N GLU A 413 -0.59 -20.27 17.07
CA GLU A 413 0.46 -21.13 17.62
C GLU A 413 1.09 -20.52 18.88
N LEU A 414 1.45 -19.24 18.86
CA LEU A 414 1.99 -18.52 20.03
C LEU A 414 1.02 -18.53 21.21
N ARG A 415 -0.26 -18.27 20.95
CA ARG A 415 -1.30 -18.29 21.99
C ARG A 415 -1.44 -19.70 22.58
N LYS A 416 -1.39 -20.74 21.75
CA LYS A 416 -1.42 -22.11 22.23
C LYS A 416 -0.19 -22.45 23.09
N LEU A 417 1.01 -22.12 22.63
CA LEU A 417 2.28 -22.38 23.34
C LEU A 417 2.34 -21.65 24.68
N SER A 418 1.72 -20.48 24.76
CA SER A 418 1.73 -19.60 25.94
C SER A 418 0.47 -19.67 26.80
N ASN A 419 -0.47 -20.57 26.50
CA ASN A 419 -1.80 -20.61 27.14
C ASN A 419 -2.57 -19.27 27.10
N GLY A 420 -2.32 -18.49 26.05
CA GLY A 420 -2.95 -17.19 25.76
C GLY A 420 -2.16 -15.96 26.21
N GLU A 421 -1.05 -16.13 26.92
CA GLU A 421 -0.26 -15.01 27.45
C GLU A 421 0.50 -14.22 26.37
N MET A 422 0.71 -14.81 25.20
CA MET A 422 1.46 -14.24 24.09
C MET A 422 0.77 -14.52 22.76
N GLY A 423 0.42 -13.45 22.04
CA GLY A 423 0.09 -13.51 20.62
C GLY A 423 1.12 -12.82 19.73
N TYR A 424 0.79 -12.68 18.45
CA TYR A 424 1.60 -11.96 17.48
C TYR A 424 1.83 -10.49 17.90
N ARG A 425 0.80 -9.83 18.45
CA ARG A 425 0.91 -8.47 19.00
C ARG A 425 2.00 -8.37 20.08
N ASP A 426 2.03 -9.30 21.02
CA ASP A 426 3.03 -9.31 22.08
C ASP A 426 4.43 -9.61 21.55
N MET A 427 4.55 -10.48 20.54
CA MET A 427 5.81 -10.78 19.86
C MET A 427 6.39 -9.52 19.20
N ILE A 428 5.57 -8.80 18.41
CA ILE A 428 6.01 -7.56 17.75
C ILE A 428 6.37 -6.48 18.78
N ARG A 429 5.57 -6.33 19.86
CA ARG A 429 5.92 -5.39 20.95
C ARG A 429 7.30 -5.67 21.53
N LYS A 430 7.59 -6.94 21.85
CA LYS A 430 8.89 -7.30 22.43
C LYS A 430 10.04 -7.15 21.43
N LEU A 431 9.80 -7.43 20.15
CA LEU A 431 10.80 -7.20 19.10
C LEU A 431 11.11 -5.70 18.98
N SER A 432 10.08 -4.85 18.97
CA SER A 432 10.22 -3.40 18.95
C SER A 432 10.94 -2.87 20.19
N GLN A 433 10.65 -3.37 21.39
CA GLN A 433 11.39 -3.01 22.62
C GLN A 433 12.89 -3.37 22.56
N ARG A 434 13.27 -4.36 21.76
CA ARG A 434 14.66 -4.83 21.63
C ARG A 434 15.48 -4.04 20.60
N PHE A 435 14.84 -3.62 19.52
CA PHE A 435 15.48 -2.93 18.40
C PHE A 435 15.16 -1.43 18.39
N GLY A 436 13.89 -1.07 18.41
CA GLY A 436 13.46 0.32 18.27
C GLY A 436 13.82 0.92 16.91
N GLU A 437 13.45 2.18 16.70
CA GLU A 437 13.55 2.87 15.39
C GLU A 437 14.99 3.11 14.90
N ASN A 438 15.99 3.07 15.78
CA ASN A 438 17.36 3.49 15.46
C ASN A 438 18.35 2.32 15.36
N LYS A 439 17.90 1.07 15.54
CA LYS A 439 18.78 -0.10 15.52
C LYS A 439 18.18 -1.21 14.65
N PRO A 440 18.70 -1.42 13.44
CA PRO A 440 18.23 -2.52 12.61
C PRO A 440 18.68 -3.87 13.14
N PHE A 441 17.97 -4.92 12.73
CA PHE A 441 18.41 -6.31 12.84
C PHE A 441 19.01 -6.80 11.52
N LYS A 442 19.83 -7.87 11.58
CA LYS A 442 20.31 -8.54 10.39
C LYS A 442 19.21 -9.39 9.78
N ASP A 443 18.96 -9.23 8.49
CA ASP A 443 17.86 -9.87 7.78
C ASP A 443 17.81 -11.39 8.01
N ASP A 444 18.94 -12.08 7.90
CA ASP A 444 19.02 -13.54 8.08
C ASP A 444 18.91 -14.01 9.54
N LYS A 445 18.82 -13.09 10.51
CA LYS A 445 18.74 -13.39 11.96
C LYS A 445 17.38 -13.14 12.58
N LEU A 446 16.40 -12.62 11.84
CA LEU A 446 15.08 -12.30 12.42
C LEU A 446 14.49 -13.47 13.22
N ILE A 447 14.53 -14.70 12.70
CA ILE A 447 13.91 -15.83 13.40
C ILE A 447 14.59 -16.16 14.73
N ASP A 448 15.91 -16.02 14.82
CA ASP A 448 16.62 -16.24 16.08
C ASP A 448 16.30 -15.13 17.10
N GLU A 449 16.08 -13.90 16.62
CA GLU A 449 15.61 -12.79 17.45
C GLU A 449 14.17 -12.98 17.92
N LEU A 450 13.28 -13.47 17.04
CA LEU A 450 11.90 -13.84 17.41
C LEU A 450 11.88 -14.94 18.47
N VAL A 451 12.71 -15.98 18.33
CA VAL A 451 12.85 -17.04 19.34
C VAL A 451 13.33 -16.45 20.67
N THR A 452 14.29 -15.53 20.61
CA THR A 452 14.84 -14.85 21.81
C THR A 452 13.78 -14.04 22.55
N VAL A 453 12.98 -13.24 21.86
CA VAL A 453 11.98 -12.36 22.51
C VAL A 453 10.73 -13.12 22.97
N THR A 454 10.38 -14.20 22.28
CA THR A 454 9.20 -15.02 22.63
C THR A 454 9.52 -16.07 23.69
N GLY A 455 10.72 -16.65 23.66
CA GLY A 455 11.11 -17.80 24.48
C GLY A 455 10.60 -19.15 23.94
N TYR A 456 10.00 -19.19 22.75
CA TYR A 456 9.39 -20.39 22.17
C TYR A 456 10.17 -20.89 20.93
N PRO A 457 11.07 -21.87 21.05
CA PRO A 457 11.84 -22.37 19.91
C PRO A 457 10.97 -23.02 18.81
N GLN A 458 9.75 -23.45 19.12
CA GLN A 458 8.80 -24.05 18.17
C GLN A 458 8.47 -23.13 17.00
N ILE A 459 8.55 -21.81 17.18
CA ILE A 459 8.30 -20.87 16.08
C ILE A 459 9.36 -20.97 14.97
N LYS A 460 10.55 -21.48 15.28
CA LYS A 460 11.60 -21.73 14.28
C LYS A 460 11.20 -22.86 13.33
N ASP A 461 10.50 -23.88 13.82
CA ASP A 461 9.95 -24.96 12.98
C ASP A 461 8.84 -24.42 12.07
N PHE A 462 7.91 -23.63 12.63
CA PHE A 462 6.88 -22.94 11.84
C PHE A 462 7.49 -22.09 10.72
N TYR A 463 8.46 -21.23 11.07
CA TYR A 463 9.14 -20.37 10.12
C TYR A 463 9.85 -21.18 9.04
N SER A 464 10.61 -22.21 9.41
CA SER A 464 11.40 -23.01 8.47
C SER A 464 10.54 -23.81 7.49
N LYS A 465 9.31 -24.19 7.88
CA LYS A 465 8.39 -24.95 7.03
C LYS A 465 7.55 -24.06 6.12
N TYR A 466 6.90 -23.04 6.70
CA TYR A 466 5.80 -22.33 6.04
C TYR A 466 6.16 -20.92 5.57
N ILE A 467 7.20 -20.30 6.13
CA ILE A 467 7.64 -18.95 5.73
C ILE A 467 8.89 -19.04 4.84
N ALA A 468 9.95 -19.66 5.35
CA ALA A 468 11.21 -19.85 4.62
C ALA A 468 11.27 -21.17 3.85
N GLY A 469 10.33 -22.09 4.12
CA GLY A 469 10.19 -23.36 3.42
C GLY A 469 9.10 -23.31 2.36
N SER A 470 8.96 -24.42 1.64
CA SER A 470 8.02 -24.59 0.53
C SER A 470 6.81 -25.46 0.91
N GLU A 471 6.60 -25.73 2.20
CA GLU A 471 5.45 -26.54 2.63
C GLU A 471 4.17 -25.69 2.59
N PRO A 472 3.07 -26.19 1.97
CA PRO A 472 1.76 -25.58 2.07
C PRO A 472 1.32 -25.37 3.53
N THR A 473 0.74 -24.21 3.83
CA THR A 473 0.32 -23.87 5.19
C THR A 473 -0.94 -24.64 5.57
N PRO A 474 -0.95 -25.42 6.67
CA PRO A 474 -2.12 -26.22 7.04
C PRO A 474 -3.16 -25.38 7.78
N TYR A 475 -3.86 -24.47 7.09
CA TYR A 475 -4.81 -23.52 7.71
C TYR A 475 -5.87 -24.22 8.58
N GLU A 476 -6.43 -25.33 8.10
CA GLU A 476 -7.43 -26.12 8.84
C GLU A 476 -6.91 -26.59 10.21
N LYS A 477 -5.63 -26.95 10.31
CA LYS A 477 -5.03 -27.38 11.59
C LYS A 477 -5.07 -26.24 12.62
N TYR A 478 -4.72 -25.02 12.22
CA TYR A 478 -4.67 -23.85 13.10
C TYR A 478 -6.06 -23.34 13.46
N LEU A 479 -6.95 -23.22 12.46
CA LEU A 479 -8.35 -22.83 12.67
C LEU A 479 -9.09 -23.79 13.60
N ASN A 480 -8.83 -25.10 13.50
CA ASN A 480 -9.40 -26.07 14.42
C ASN A 480 -9.02 -25.81 15.88
N MET A 481 -7.82 -25.28 16.16
CA MET A 481 -7.38 -25.00 17.54
C MET A 481 -8.22 -23.90 18.21
N VAL A 482 -8.82 -23.01 17.42
CA VAL A 482 -9.70 -21.91 17.87
C VAL A 482 -11.17 -22.22 17.60
N GLY A 483 -11.51 -23.50 17.43
CA GLY A 483 -12.89 -23.92 17.25
C GLY A 483 -13.53 -23.41 15.96
N VAL A 484 -12.74 -23.22 14.91
CA VAL A 484 -13.22 -22.90 13.55
C VAL A 484 -13.01 -24.12 12.67
N GLU A 485 -14.01 -24.47 11.86
CA GLU A 485 -13.98 -25.58 10.92
C GLU A 485 -14.21 -25.10 9.48
N ILE A 486 -13.65 -25.82 8.51
CA ILE A 486 -13.95 -25.61 7.10
C ILE A 486 -15.18 -26.44 6.77
N LYS A 487 -16.30 -25.78 6.47
CA LYS A 487 -17.47 -26.46 5.93
C LYS A 487 -17.39 -26.53 4.42
N LYS A 488 -17.64 -27.73 3.91
CA LYS A 488 -17.74 -28.01 2.48
C LYS A 488 -19.20 -28.13 2.12
N GLN A 489 -19.68 -27.21 1.29
CA GLN A 489 -21.03 -27.26 0.76
C GLN A 489 -20.99 -27.45 -0.75
N GLU A 490 -21.72 -28.45 -1.23
CA GLU A 490 -21.95 -28.61 -2.67
C GLU A 490 -23.03 -27.63 -3.13
N THR A 491 -22.65 -26.68 -3.99
CA THR A 491 -23.57 -25.72 -4.61
C THR A 491 -23.33 -25.67 -6.11
N PRO A 492 -24.34 -25.36 -6.95
CA PRO A 492 -24.08 -24.99 -8.33
C PRO A 492 -23.20 -23.73 -8.40
N PRO A 493 -22.28 -23.61 -9.38
CA PRO A 493 -21.61 -22.36 -9.67
C PRO A 493 -22.59 -21.22 -9.97
N ILE A 494 -22.23 -19.99 -9.61
CA ILE A 494 -23.03 -18.78 -9.89
C ILE A 494 -23.37 -18.70 -11.38
N LEU A 495 -22.37 -18.93 -12.23
CA LEU A 495 -22.51 -19.16 -13.67
C LEU A 495 -22.41 -20.66 -13.94
N TRP A 496 -23.47 -21.42 -13.70
CA TRP A 496 -23.51 -22.88 -13.77
C TRP A 496 -23.12 -23.50 -15.13
N PHE A 497 -22.98 -22.68 -16.18
CA PHE A 497 -22.46 -23.10 -17.48
C PHE A 497 -20.92 -23.11 -17.56
N ILE A 498 -20.20 -22.69 -16.53
CA ILE A 498 -18.74 -22.84 -16.37
C ILE A 498 -18.42 -23.50 -15.02
N LYS A 499 -17.28 -24.22 -14.92
CA LYS A 499 -16.94 -24.94 -13.68
C LYS A 499 -16.34 -24.05 -12.59
N ASP A 500 -15.59 -23.01 -12.98
CA ASP A 500 -15.03 -22.05 -12.04
C ASP A 500 -15.44 -20.62 -12.43
N PRO A 501 -16.46 -20.05 -11.78
CA PRO A 501 -16.93 -18.72 -12.10
C PRO A 501 -15.96 -17.61 -11.68
N ASN A 502 -14.97 -17.89 -10.83
CA ASN A 502 -13.97 -16.89 -10.43
C ASN A 502 -12.99 -16.53 -11.56
N GLN A 503 -12.95 -17.34 -12.62
CA GLN A 503 -12.14 -17.10 -13.82
C GLN A 503 -12.95 -16.45 -14.95
N THR A 504 -13.96 -15.64 -14.58
CA THR A 504 -14.79 -14.88 -15.52
C THR A 504 -14.29 -13.43 -15.60
N GLY A 505 -13.91 -13.00 -16.80
CA GLY A 505 -13.66 -11.60 -17.13
C GLY A 505 -14.84 -10.95 -17.84
N PHE A 506 -14.73 -9.64 -18.07
CA PHE A 506 -15.69 -8.88 -18.85
C PHE A 506 -14.99 -8.14 -20.00
N ASN A 507 -15.51 -8.28 -21.21
CA ASN A 507 -15.07 -7.52 -22.37
C ASN A 507 -16.04 -6.36 -22.57
N GLU A 508 -15.61 -5.16 -22.19
CA GLU A 508 -16.41 -3.93 -22.26
C GLU A 508 -16.86 -3.61 -23.69
N LYS A 509 -15.98 -3.79 -24.68
CA LYS A 509 -16.24 -3.45 -26.09
C LYS A 509 -17.45 -4.18 -26.65
N ASN A 510 -17.61 -5.45 -26.27
CA ASN A 510 -18.69 -6.30 -26.77
C ASN A 510 -19.82 -6.48 -25.75
N SER A 511 -19.62 -6.00 -24.51
CA SER A 511 -20.48 -6.27 -23.35
C SER A 511 -20.72 -7.78 -23.18
N THR A 512 -19.64 -8.55 -23.11
CA THR A 512 -19.65 -10.01 -23.03
C THR A 512 -18.86 -10.51 -21.83
N PHE A 513 -19.23 -11.70 -21.32
CA PHE A 513 -18.37 -12.44 -20.41
C PHE A 513 -17.34 -13.24 -21.20
N ILE A 514 -16.10 -13.21 -20.72
CA ILE A 514 -14.98 -14.00 -21.23
C ILE A 514 -14.46 -14.90 -20.12
N PHE A 515 -13.79 -16.00 -20.46
CA PHE A 515 -13.31 -16.98 -19.49
C PHE A 515 -11.83 -17.28 -19.71
N ASP A 516 -11.14 -17.63 -18.64
CA ASP A 516 -9.77 -18.14 -18.74
C ASP A 516 -9.76 -19.45 -19.55
N GLU A 517 -8.81 -19.58 -20.49
CA GLU A 517 -8.74 -20.75 -21.37
C GLU A 517 -8.43 -22.05 -20.62
N SER A 518 -7.86 -21.96 -19.41
CA SER A 518 -7.61 -23.10 -18.52
C SER A 518 -8.86 -23.56 -17.77
N THR A 519 -9.93 -22.74 -17.71
CA THR A 519 -11.16 -23.10 -17.02
C THR A 519 -11.87 -24.26 -17.74
N PRO A 520 -12.19 -25.37 -17.06
CA PRO A 520 -12.99 -26.42 -17.66
C PRO A 520 -14.43 -25.97 -17.93
N LEU A 521 -14.93 -26.26 -19.14
CA LEU A 521 -16.36 -26.09 -19.44
C LEU A 521 -17.23 -27.02 -18.59
N SER A 522 -18.41 -26.53 -18.20
CA SER A 522 -19.44 -27.34 -17.53
C SER A 522 -19.98 -28.44 -18.43
N THR A 523 -20.66 -29.42 -17.84
CA THR A 523 -21.40 -30.45 -18.59
C THR A 523 -22.41 -29.82 -19.56
N PHE A 524 -23.11 -28.76 -19.15
CA PHE A 524 -24.06 -28.06 -20.00
C PHE A 524 -23.38 -27.38 -21.19
N ALA A 525 -22.33 -26.60 -20.94
CA ALA A 525 -21.62 -25.85 -21.98
C ALA A 525 -21.05 -26.78 -23.06
N LYS A 526 -20.45 -27.91 -22.64
CA LYS A 526 -19.99 -28.95 -23.57
C LYS A 526 -21.13 -29.51 -24.41
N LYS A 527 -22.30 -29.78 -23.79
CA LYS A 527 -23.46 -30.37 -24.47
C LYS A 527 -24.07 -29.43 -25.52
N ILE A 528 -24.10 -28.13 -25.27
CA ILE A 528 -24.62 -27.14 -26.23
C ILE A 528 -23.58 -26.71 -27.27
N GLY A 529 -22.35 -27.24 -27.20
CA GLY A 529 -21.28 -26.94 -28.15
C GLY A 529 -20.60 -25.58 -27.93
N MET A 530 -20.64 -25.05 -26.71
CA MET A 530 -19.89 -23.86 -26.32
C MET A 530 -18.38 -24.20 -26.28
N LYS A 531 -17.54 -23.25 -26.67
CA LYS A 531 -16.08 -23.32 -26.56
C LYS A 531 -15.63 -22.38 -25.45
N ILE A 532 -14.49 -22.67 -24.82
CA ILE A 532 -13.98 -21.80 -23.75
C ILE A 532 -13.58 -20.41 -24.29
N THR A 533 -13.18 -20.34 -25.56
CA THR A 533 -12.84 -19.11 -26.29
C THR A 533 -14.07 -18.32 -26.77
N ASP A 534 -15.29 -18.77 -26.47
CA ASP A 534 -16.50 -18.02 -26.82
C ASP A 534 -16.72 -16.88 -25.82
N GLU A 535 -17.14 -15.71 -26.30
CA GLU A 535 -17.62 -14.65 -25.41
C GLU A 535 -19.13 -14.80 -25.23
N VAL A 536 -19.61 -14.94 -23.99
CA VAL A 536 -21.06 -15.03 -23.74
C VAL A 536 -21.65 -13.63 -23.83
N TYR A 537 -22.65 -13.45 -24.68
CA TYR A 537 -23.31 -12.17 -24.95
C TYR A 537 -24.68 -12.06 -24.27
N ALA A 538 -25.44 -13.14 -24.24
CA ALA A 538 -26.77 -13.15 -23.62
C ALA A 538 -27.16 -14.53 -23.10
N ILE A 539 -28.04 -14.54 -22.11
CA ILE A 539 -28.68 -15.76 -21.59
C ILE A 539 -30.20 -15.58 -21.69
N ASN A 540 -30.85 -16.45 -22.45
CA ASN A 540 -32.28 -16.36 -22.80
C ASN A 540 -32.69 -14.98 -23.33
N GLY A 541 -31.83 -14.38 -24.18
CA GLY A 541 -32.05 -13.06 -24.76
C GLY A 541 -31.79 -11.88 -23.82
N LYS A 542 -31.48 -12.12 -22.54
CA LYS A 542 -31.01 -11.07 -21.62
C LYS A 542 -29.53 -10.83 -21.88
N THR A 543 -29.20 -9.69 -22.46
CA THR A 543 -27.82 -9.26 -22.72
C THR A 543 -27.10 -8.97 -21.42
N ILE A 544 -25.78 -9.16 -21.42
CA ILE A 544 -24.96 -8.77 -20.29
C ILE A 544 -24.82 -7.25 -20.27
N ASP A 545 -25.14 -6.66 -19.13
CA ASP A 545 -24.91 -5.26 -18.80
C ASP A 545 -24.20 -5.24 -17.45
N ILE A 546 -22.96 -4.77 -17.43
CA ILE A 546 -22.13 -4.79 -16.22
C ILE A 546 -22.72 -3.93 -15.11
N GLN A 547 -23.44 -2.86 -15.46
CA GLN A 547 -24.11 -1.99 -14.49
C GLN A 547 -25.31 -2.67 -13.82
N LYS A 548 -25.85 -3.73 -14.45
CA LYS A 548 -27.00 -4.52 -13.96
C LYS A 548 -26.64 -5.99 -13.75
N VAL A 549 -25.37 -6.29 -13.56
CA VAL A 549 -24.88 -7.67 -13.49
C VAL A 549 -25.55 -8.47 -12.37
N GLN A 550 -25.87 -7.82 -11.24
CA GLN A 550 -26.55 -8.48 -10.12
C GLN A 550 -27.95 -8.99 -10.50
N GLU A 551 -28.69 -8.26 -11.34
CA GLU A 551 -29.99 -8.71 -11.85
C GLU A 551 -29.84 -9.93 -12.77
N LEU A 552 -28.81 -9.91 -13.62
CA LEU A 552 -28.48 -11.05 -14.49
C LEU A 552 -28.09 -12.27 -13.65
N ILE A 553 -27.22 -12.12 -12.65
CA ILE A 553 -26.81 -13.20 -11.76
C ILE A 553 -28.03 -13.80 -11.05
N THR A 554 -28.90 -12.96 -10.48
CA THR A 554 -30.14 -13.39 -9.85
C THR A 554 -31.01 -14.20 -10.82
N TYR A 555 -31.12 -13.73 -12.07
CA TYR A 555 -31.83 -14.45 -13.13
C TYR A 555 -31.18 -15.81 -13.45
N VAL A 556 -29.87 -15.85 -13.68
CA VAL A 556 -29.12 -17.08 -14.00
C VAL A 556 -29.27 -18.12 -12.90
N GLN A 557 -29.21 -17.70 -11.64
CA GLN A 557 -29.42 -18.56 -10.47
C GLN A 557 -30.87 -19.05 -10.31
N SER A 558 -31.85 -18.33 -10.87
CA SER A 558 -33.25 -18.76 -10.87
C SER A 558 -33.56 -19.90 -11.86
N ILE A 559 -32.67 -20.16 -12.82
CA ILE A 559 -32.84 -21.20 -13.83
C ILE A 559 -32.76 -22.58 -13.15
N LYS A 560 -33.77 -23.42 -13.43
CA LYS A 560 -33.85 -24.76 -12.82
C LYS A 560 -33.17 -25.82 -13.69
N PRO A 561 -32.60 -26.89 -13.10
CA PRO A 561 -32.15 -28.06 -13.86
C PRO A 561 -33.23 -28.56 -14.82
N GLY A 562 -32.86 -28.86 -16.06
CA GLY A 562 -33.76 -29.33 -17.12
C GLY A 562 -34.52 -28.22 -17.87
N GLN A 563 -34.47 -26.97 -17.42
CA GLN A 563 -35.10 -25.84 -18.12
C GLN A 563 -34.40 -25.57 -19.46
N ASN A 564 -35.17 -25.26 -20.50
CA ASN A 564 -34.58 -24.85 -21.79
C ASN A 564 -33.90 -23.49 -21.65
N VAL A 565 -32.64 -23.44 -22.06
CA VAL A 565 -31.80 -22.23 -22.03
C VAL A 565 -31.17 -22.03 -23.40
N THR A 566 -31.13 -20.76 -23.82
CA THR A 566 -30.35 -20.29 -24.96
C THR A 566 -29.21 -19.45 -24.44
N VAL A 567 -27.97 -19.82 -24.76
CA VAL A 567 -26.78 -19.00 -24.53
C VAL A 567 -26.36 -18.42 -25.87
N THR A 568 -26.44 -17.10 -26.01
CA THR A 568 -25.94 -16.41 -27.20
C THR A 568 -24.48 -16.09 -26.99
N VAL A 569 -23.62 -16.54 -27.89
CA VAL A 569 -22.16 -16.34 -27.83
C VAL A 569 -21.64 -15.58 -29.05
N LEU A 570 -20.53 -14.87 -28.87
CA LEU A 570 -19.68 -14.38 -29.95
C LEU A 570 -18.49 -15.32 -30.11
N ARG A 571 -18.36 -15.93 -31.29
CA ARG A 571 -17.31 -16.90 -31.59
C ARG A 571 -16.42 -16.38 -32.72
N LYS A 572 -15.12 -16.30 -32.46
CA LYS A 572 -14.14 -15.94 -33.49
C LYS A 572 -13.88 -17.13 -34.42
N ASN A 573 -14.04 -16.92 -35.72
CA ASN A 573 -13.76 -17.88 -36.79
C ASN A 573 -12.88 -17.18 -37.84
N GLY A 574 -11.55 -17.25 -37.63
CA GLY A 574 -10.58 -16.48 -38.42
C GLY A 574 -10.73 -14.98 -38.12
N ASP A 575 -10.93 -14.18 -39.17
CA ASP A 575 -11.08 -12.72 -39.06
C ASP A 575 -12.54 -12.27 -38.80
N LYS A 576 -13.49 -13.22 -38.72
CA LYS A 576 -14.91 -12.93 -38.47
C LYS A 576 -15.31 -13.34 -37.06
N THR A 577 -16.28 -12.62 -36.50
CA THR A 577 -16.94 -12.97 -35.25
C THR A 577 -18.41 -13.29 -35.53
N ASP A 578 -18.80 -14.54 -35.30
CA ASP A 578 -20.17 -15.01 -35.49
C ASP A 578 -20.95 -14.93 -34.19
N LYS A 579 -22.19 -14.44 -34.25
CA LYS A 579 -23.14 -14.45 -33.14
C LYS A 579 -24.02 -15.70 -33.23
N ILE A 580 -23.92 -16.60 -32.26
CA ILE A 580 -24.51 -17.95 -32.33
C ILE A 580 -25.39 -18.19 -31.11
N ASP A 581 -26.62 -18.67 -31.33
CA ASP A 581 -27.51 -19.14 -30.27
C ASP A 581 -27.30 -20.64 -30.01
N LEU A 582 -26.76 -20.97 -28.84
CA LEU A 582 -26.55 -22.33 -28.38
C LEU A 582 -27.67 -22.74 -27.44
N LYS A 583 -28.42 -23.79 -27.77
CA LYS A 583 -29.66 -24.17 -27.08
C LYS A 583 -29.52 -25.54 -26.41
N GLY A 584 -30.01 -25.65 -25.19
CA GLY A 584 -30.07 -26.93 -24.48
C GLY A 584 -30.84 -26.87 -23.18
N GLN A 585 -31.00 -28.01 -22.53
CA GLN A 585 -31.57 -28.11 -21.20
C GLN A 585 -30.48 -27.90 -20.15
N ALA A 586 -30.71 -26.99 -19.20
CA ALA A 586 -29.75 -26.61 -18.18
C ALA A 586 -29.31 -27.82 -17.34
N VAL A 587 -28.00 -27.97 -17.16
CA VAL A 587 -27.38 -28.98 -16.28
C VAL A 587 -26.55 -28.24 -15.25
N MET A 588 -26.87 -28.44 -13.97
CA MET A 588 -26.17 -27.80 -12.87
C MET A 588 -25.07 -28.73 -12.39
N ASP A 589 -23.84 -28.48 -12.84
CA ASP A 589 -22.67 -29.07 -12.20
C ASP A 589 -22.62 -28.60 -10.74
N LYS A 590 -22.02 -29.41 -9.87
CA LYS A 590 -21.75 -29.00 -8.49
C LYS A 590 -20.32 -28.50 -8.38
N MET A 591 -20.13 -27.48 -7.56
CA MET A 591 -18.84 -27.07 -7.03
C MET A 591 -18.86 -27.17 -5.52
N THR A 592 -17.72 -27.53 -4.95
CA THR A 592 -17.51 -27.47 -3.51
C THR A 592 -17.17 -26.03 -3.13
N LEU A 593 -18.06 -25.39 -2.39
CA LEU A 593 -17.77 -24.13 -1.71
C LEU A 593 -17.20 -24.46 -0.32
N GLU A 594 -16.03 -23.93 -0.03
CA GLU A 594 -15.40 -23.99 1.29
C GLU A 594 -15.71 -22.67 2.02
N THR A 595 -16.36 -22.75 3.18
CA THR A 595 -16.59 -21.62 4.08
C THR A 595 -16.03 -21.91 5.46
N LEU A 596 -15.69 -20.86 6.21
CA LEU A 596 -15.27 -20.97 7.60
C LEU A 596 -16.45 -20.75 8.53
N ASP A 597 -16.65 -21.67 9.47
CA ASP A 597 -17.68 -21.56 10.51
C ASP A 597 -17.09 -21.85 11.88
N PHE A 598 -17.65 -21.23 12.92
CA PHE A 598 -17.41 -21.68 14.28
C PHE A 598 -18.06 -23.05 14.50
N LYS A 599 -17.32 -23.95 15.16
CA LYS A 599 -17.85 -25.25 15.58
C LYS A 599 -19.08 -25.05 16.45
N ALA A 600 -20.13 -25.82 16.18
CA ALA A 600 -21.35 -25.77 16.99
C ALA A 600 -21.10 -26.20 18.45
N ASN A 601 -20.14 -27.09 18.68
CA ASN A 601 -19.76 -27.61 20.00
C ASN A 601 -18.24 -27.61 20.17
N PRO A 602 -17.60 -26.45 20.39
CA PRO A 602 -16.17 -26.39 20.65
C PRO A 602 -15.86 -26.97 22.03
N THR A 603 -14.71 -27.61 22.17
CA THR A 603 -14.15 -27.99 23.46
C THR A 603 -13.86 -26.74 24.31
N ALA A 604 -13.77 -26.89 25.63
CA ALA A 604 -13.43 -25.76 26.52
C ALA A 604 -12.08 -25.11 26.17
N ALA A 605 -11.11 -25.90 25.68
CA ALA A 605 -9.81 -25.40 25.25
C ALA A 605 -9.93 -24.57 23.96
N GLU A 606 -10.68 -25.05 22.96
CA GLU A 606 -10.94 -24.32 21.72
C GLU A 606 -11.68 -23.01 21.99
N GLN A 607 -12.72 -23.03 22.83
CA GLN A 607 -13.48 -21.83 23.17
C GLN A 607 -12.62 -20.80 23.91
N LYS A 608 -11.76 -21.26 24.83
CA LYS A 608 -10.82 -20.38 25.54
C LYS A 608 -9.86 -19.71 24.55
N LEU A 609 -9.20 -20.49 23.69
CA LEU A 609 -8.24 -19.95 22.73
C LEU A 609 -8.90 -19.03 21.70
N GLN A 610 -10.11 -19.37 21.26
CA GLN A 610 -10.94 -18.52 20.40
C GLN A 610 -11.21 -17.16 21.05
N ASN A 611 -11.64 -17.15 22.31
CA ASN A 611 -11.91 -15.91 23.02
C ASN A 611 -10.64 -15.06 23.15
N GLN A 612 -9.51 -15.69 23.48
CA GLN A 612 -8.21 -14.99 23.55
C GLN A 612 -7.82 -14.38 22.20
N TRP A 613 -8.01 -15.13 21.11
CA TRP A 613 -7.73 -14.69 19.75
C TRP A 613 -8.62 -13.51 19.32
N LEU A 614 -9.94 -13.65 19.45
CA LEU A 614 -10.92 -12.68 18.95
C LEU A 614 -11.08 -11.44 19.84
N THR A 615 -10.69 -11.50 21.11
CA THR A 615 -10.87 -10.37 22.06
C THR A 615 -9.56 -9.78 22.57
N GLY A 616 -8.43 -10.47 22.38
CA GLY A 616 -7.15 -10.07 22.93
C GLY A 616 -7.03 -10.21 24.46
N ASN A 617 -8.08 -10.68 25.15
CA ASN A 617 -8.07 -10.93 26.58
C ASN A 617 -7.23 -12.16 26.91
N LYS A 618 -6.50 -12.11 28.04
CA LYS A 618 -5.61 -13.18 28.51
C LYS A 618 -6.36 -14.23 29.32
#